data_AF-A0A497LYJ0-F1
#
_entry.id   AF-A0A497LYJ0-F1
#
_cell.length_a   1.000
_cell.length_b   1.000
_cell.length_c   1.000
_cell.angle_alpha   90.00
_cell.angle_beta   90.00
_cell.angle_gamma   90.00
#
_symmetry.space_group_name_H-M   'P 1'
#
loop_
_entity.id
_entity.type
_entity.pdbx_description
1 polymer ?
#
loop_
_entity_poly.entity_id
_entity_poly.type
_entity_poly.pdbx_seq_one_letter_code
_entity_poly.pdbx_strand_id
1 'polypeptide(L)' 'VKNAGEAARLIGRKVVWRKNGVKIIGKIVSLHGKKGVVRARFRKGVPGQALGESVYIIG' A
#
# COMPACT_ATOMS: atom_id res chain seq x y z
N VAL A 1 6.19 3.82 -9.31
CA VAL A 1 5.85 5.27 -9.23
C VAL A 1 7.14 6.03 -9.05
N LYS A 2 7.46 6.99 -9.92
CA LYS A 2 8.81 7.60 -9.96
C LYS A 2 8.91 8.93 -9.20
N ASN A 3 7.79 9.61 -8.99
CA ASN A 3 7.74 10.90 -8.32
C ASN A 3 6.50 11.04 -7.41
N ALA A 4 6.52 12.04 -6.53
CA ALA A 4 5.41 12.31 -5.61
C ALA A 4 4.10 12.66 -6.31
N GLY A 5 4.14 13.29 -7.49
CA GLY A 5 2.93 13.68 -8.24
C GLY A 5 2.14 12.47 -8.73
N GLU A 6 2.81 11.47 -9.29
CA GLU A 6 2.19 10.20 -9.67
C GLU A 6 1.67 9.44 -8.44
N ALA A 7 2.43 9.44 -7.34
CA ALA A 7 2.04 8.76 -6.11
C ALA A 7 0.83 9.42 -5.43
N ALA A 8 0.65 10.73 -5.60
CA ALA A 8 -0.49 11.47 -5.05
C ALA A 8 -1.81 10.96 -5.63
N ARG A 9 -1.82 10.51 -6.89
CA ARG A 9 -3.01 9.93 -7.56
C ARG A 9 -3.46 8.60 -6.95
N LEU A 10 -2.58 7.94 -6.17
CA LEU A 10 -2.87 6.69 -5.50
C LEU A 10 -3.44 6.89 -4.09
N ILE A 11 -3.38 8.11 -3.55
CA ILE A 11 -3.97 8.44 -2.25
C ILE A 11 -5.46 8.12 -2.29
N GLY A 12 -5.95 7.46 -1.23
CA GLY A 12 -7.34 7.11 -1.11
C GLY A 12 -7.71 5.73 -1.68
N ARG A 13 -6.87 5.15 -2.56
CA ARG A 13 -7.13 3.80 -3.10
C ARG A 13 -6.99 2.72 -2.05
N LYS A 14 -7.75 1.64 -2.22
CA LYS A 14 -7.64 0.45 -1.36
C LYS A 14 -6.41 -0.36 -1.78
N VAL A 15 -5.75 -0.95 -0.80
CA VAL A 15 -4.65 -1.88 -1.02
C VAL A 15 -4.98 -3.21 -0.38
N VAL A 16 -4.55 -4.29 -1.02
CA VAL A 16 -4.74 -5.64 -0.53
C VAL A 16 -3.42 -6.37 -0.59
N TRP A 17 -3.03 -6.88 0.57
CA TRP A 17 -2.03 -7.92 0.67
C TRP A 17 -2.77 -9.26 0.82
N ARG A 18 -2.42 -10.25 -0.01
CA ARG A 18 -3.00 -11.59 0.03
C ARG A 18 -1.90 -12.63 0.01
N LYS A 19 -1.94 -13.59 0.93
CA LYS A 19 -1.01 -14.72 0.97
C LYS A 19 -1.66 -15.90 1.70
N ASN A 20 -1.53 -17.11 1.17
CA ASN A 20 -2.00 -18.36 1.79
C ASN A 20 -3.44 -18.27 2.36
N GLY A 21 -4.38 -17.70 1.58
CA GLY A 21 -5.78 -17.53 2.00
C GLY A 21 -6.06 -16.35 2.93
N VAL A 22 -5.03 -15.70 3.49
CA VAL A 22 -5.17 -14.50 4.32
C VAL A 22 -5.25 -13.28 3.42
N LYS A 23 -6.29 -12.46 3.60
CA LYS A 23 -6.47 -11.18 2.91
C LYS A 23 -6.46 -10.04 3.91
N ILE A 24 -5.50 -9.13 3.78
CA ILE A 24 -5.40 -7.92 4.60
C ILE A 24 -5.67 -6.71 3.72
N ILE A 25 -6.73 -5.98 4.07
CA ILE A 25 -7.17 -4.80 3.35
C ILE A 25 -6.67 -3.55 4.09
N GLY A 26 -6.16 -2.60 3.32
CA GLY A 26 -5.75 -1.29 3.78
C GLY A 26 -6.15 -0.19 2.81
N LYS A 27 -5.75 1.02 3.14
CA LYS A 27 -5.95 2.23 2.32
C LYS A 27 -4.66 3.01 2.27
N ILE A 28 -4.36 3.61 1.12
CA ILE A 28 -3.25 4.56 1.01
C ILE A 28 -3.68 5.87 1.65
N VAL A 29 -2.95 6.31 2.68
CA VAL A 29 -3.31 7.47 3.51
C VAL A 29 -2.53 8.70 3.09
N SER A 30 -1.24 8.56 2.83
CA SER A 30 -0.39 9.71 2.53
C SER A 30 0.79 9.33 1.65
N LEU A 31 1.47 10.34 1.13
CA LEU A 31 2.78 10.18 0.52
C LEU A 31 3.86 9.94 1.59
N HIS A 32 4.98 9.37 1.15
CA HIS A 32 6.21 9.27 1.94
C HIS A 32 7.36 9.89 1.15
N GLY A 33 7.72 11.13 1.49
CA GLY A 33 8.79 11.87 0.82
C GLY A 33 8.47 12.18 -0.65
N LYS A 34 9.53 12.45 -1.43
CA LYS A 34 9.42 12.91 -2.84
C LYS A 34 9.65 11.82 -3.90
N LYS A 35 10.12 10.63 -3.48
CA LYS A 35 10.55 9.52 -4.35
C LYS A 35 9.39 8.61 -4.84
N GLY A 36 8.14 9.08 -4.78
CA GLY A 36 6.99 8.28 -5.22
C GLY A 36 6.62 7.11 -4.29
N VAL A 37 7.06 7.16 -3.02
CA VAL A 37 6.68 6.17 -2.00
C VAL A 37 5.39 6.63 -1.31
N VAL A 38 4.57 5.68 -0.86
CA VAL A 38 3.30 5.95 -0.19
C VAL A 38 3.22 5.23 1.16
N ARG A 39 2.45 5.79 2.08
CA ARG A 39 2.07 5.15 3.35
C ARG A 39 0.68 4.55 3.21
N ALA A 40 0.59 3.25 3.46
CA ALA A 40 -0.67 2.53 3.58
C ALA A 40 -0.97 2.22 5.04
N ARG A 41 -2.24 2.36 5.44
CA ARG A 41 -2.74 1.91 6.73
C ARG A 41 -3.63 0.68 6.50
N PHE A 42 -3.20 -0.45 7.03
CA PHE A 42 -3.97 -1.70 6.99
C PHE A 42 -4.87 -1.81 8.21
N ARG A 43 -6.01 -2.48 8.06
CA ARG A 43 -6.97 -2.70 9.16
C ARG A 43 -6.45 -3.67 10.21
N LYS A 44 -5.67 -4.67 9.77
CA LYS A 44 -4.97 -5.62 10.63
C LYS A 44 -3.47 -5.36 10.52
N GLY A 45 -2.72 -5.72 11.56
CA GLY A 45 -1.26 -5.71 11.53
C GLY A 45 -0.76 -6.52 10.34
N VAL A 46 0.19 -5.96 9.61
CA VAL A 46 0.82 -6.65 8.49
C VAL A 46 1.89 -7.58 9.07
N PRO A 47 1.86 -8.88 8.77
CA PRO A 47 2.85 -9.80 9.31
C PRO A 47 4.23 -9.52 8.72
N GLY A 48 5.30 -9.83 9.46
CA GLY A 48 6.68 -9.58 9.04
C GLY A 48 7.04 -10.25 7.71
N GLN A 49 6.41 -11.38 7.37
CA GLN A 49 6.62 -12.06 6.08
C GLN A 49 6.15 -11.25 4.86
N ALA A 50 5.39 -10.17 5.05
CA ALA A 50 4.96 -9.29 3.97
C ALA A 50 6.03 -8.23 3.60
N LEU A 51 7.09 -8.08 4.40
CA LEU A 51 8.17 -7.15 4.10
C LEU A 51 8.92 -7.64 2.87
N GLY A 52 8.93 -6.84 1.80
CA GLY A 52 9.52 -7.18 0.50
C GLY A 52 8.55 -7.86 -0.48
N GLU A 53 7.31 -8.13 -0.06
CA GLU A 53 6.29 -8.67 -0.97
C GLU A 53 5.49 -7.58 -1.69
N SER A 54 4.93 -7.95 -2.84
CA SER A 54 4.05 -7.10 -3.62
C SER A 54 2.66 -7.01 -3.01
N VAL A 55 2.07 -5.82 -3.10
CA VAL A 55 0.68 -5.55 -2.72
C VAL A 55 -0.12 -5.14 -3.95
N TYR A 56 -1.41 -5.46 -3.94
CA TYR A 56 -2.32 -5.11 -5.02
C TYR A 56 -3.09 -3.85 -4.67
N ILE A 57 -3.10 -2.87 -5.58
CA ILE A 57 -3.98 -1.71 -5.46
C ILE A 57 -5.33 -2.08 -6.08
N ILE A 58 -6.39 -2.00 -5.28
CA ILE A 58 -7.76 -2.16 -5.75
C ILE A 58 -8.32 -0.76 -5.99
N GLY A 59 -8.53 -0.45 -7.27
CA GLY A 59 -9.21 0.75 -7.75
C GLY A 59 -10.70 0.50 -7.78
#